data_AF-A0A946VQ69-F1
#
_entry.id   AF-A0A946VQ69-F1
#
_cell.length_a   1.000
_cell.length_b   1.000
_cell.length_c   1.000
_cell.angle_alpha   90.00
_cell.angle_beta   90.00
_cell.angle_gamma   90.00
#
_symmetry.space_group_name_H-M   'P 1'
#
loop_
_entity.id
_entity.type
_entity.pdbx_description
1 polymer ?
#
loop_
_entity_poly.entity_id
_entity_poly.type
_entity_poly.pdbx_seq_one_letter_code
_entity_poly.pdbx_strand_id
1 'polypeptide(L)'
;MKPTDISNPDYFHKVVDCQWACPAHTPVPEYIRLIAAKRYTDAYMVNWQSNVFPGILGRTCDRPCEPACRRGRVEEQPVAICRLKRVAADYKSDISSLIPAVPKKKNGHHIALIGGGPASLTVARDLLPLGYE
;
A
#
# COMPACT_ATOMS: atom_id res chain seq x y z
N MET A 1 -25.39 22.59 1.77
CA MET A 1 -24.54 21.38 1.87
C MET A 1 -25.16 20.48 2.93
N LYS A 2 -25.32 19.16 2.69
CA LYS A 2 -25.84 18.27 3.73
C LYS A 2 -24.78 18.15 4.85
N PRO A 3 -25.17 18.11 6.14
CA PRO A 3 -24.23 17.85 7.23
C PRO A 3 -23.53 16.50 7.06
N THR A 4 -22.27 16.45 7.48
CA THR A 4 -21.48 15.21 7.57
C THR A 4 -22.16 14.24 8.53
N ASP A 5 -22.49 13.04 8.04
CA ASP A 5 -23.02 11.96 8.88
C ASP A 5 -21.86 11.28 9.62
N ILE A 6 -21.74 11.58 10.91
CA ILE A 6 -20.71 11.02 11.79
C ILE A 6 -21.14 9.71 12.47
N SER A 7 -22.38 9.25 12.24
CA SER A 7 -22.90 8.03 12.88
C SER A 7 -22.35 6.75 12.25
N ASN A 8 -21.91 6.82 11.00
CA ASN A 8 -21.28 5.71 10.28
C ASN A 8 -19.76 5.92 10.16
N PRO A 9 -18.91 5.06 10.76
CA PRO A 9 -17.46 5.12 10.63
C PRO A 9 -16.95 5.09 9.17
N ASP A 10 -17.68 4.43 8.27
CA ASP A 10 -17.34 4.35 6.84
C ASP A 10 -17.32 5.73 6.18
N TYR A 11 -18.09 6.69 6.71
CA TYR A 11 -18.09 8.06 6.23
C TYR A 11 -16.68 8.65 6.27
N PHE A 12 -15.95 8.46 7.37
CA PHE A 12 -14.61 8.99 7.56
C PHE A 12 -13.57 8.31 6.65
N HIS A 13 -13.72 7.01 6.40
CA HIS A 13 -12.89 6.27 5.44
C HIS A 13 -13.14 6.70 3.99
N LYS A 14 -14.39 7.03 3.64
CA LYS A 14 -14.77 7.52 2.30
C LYS A 14 -14.25 8.92 2.00
N VAL A 15 -13.85 9.72 2.99
CA VAL A 15 -13.34 11.10 2.77
C VAL A 15 -12.09 11.13 1.88
N VAL A 16 -11.38 10.02 1.71
CA VAL A 16 -10.21 9.89 0.83
C VAL A 16 -10.54 8.95 -0.34
N ASP A 17 -11.20 9.49 -1.36
CA ASP A 17 -11.70 8.71 -2.51
C ASP A 17 -10.65 7.80 -3.17
N CYS A 18 -9.40 8.27 -3.34
CA CYS A 18 -8.34 7.46 -3.94
C CYS A 18 -7.89 6.28 -3.07
N GLN A 19 -7.94 6.41 -1.74
CA GLN A 19 -7.65 5.33 -0.81
C GLN A 19 -8.84 4.37 -0.71
N TRP A 20 -10.07 4.89 -0.72
CA TRP A 20 -11.28 4.08 -0.73
C TRP A 20 -11.40 3.23 -2.00
N ALA A 21 -11.07 3.79 -3.16
CA ALA A 21 -11.11 3.08 -4.44
C ALA A 21 -9.97 2.06 -4.61
N CYS A 22 -8.94 2.09 -3.76
CA CYS A 22 -7.87 1.08 -3.82
C CYS A 22 -8.33 -0.18 -3.06
N PRO A 23 -8.30 -1.38 -3.70
CA PRO A 23 -8.67 -2.63 -3.01
C PRO A 23 -7.82 -2.94 -1.77
N ALA A 24 -6.58 -2.44 -1.73
CA ALA A 24 -5.68 -2.61 -0.60
C ALA A 24 -5.80 -1.48 0.44
N HIS A 25 -6.68 -0.49 0.24
CA HIS A 25 -6.85 0.69 1.08
C HIS A 25 -5.53 1.40 1.46
N THR A 26 -4.56 1.37 0.54
CA THR A 26 -3.23 1.94 0.74
C THR A 26 -3.32 3.44 1.08
N PRO A 27 -2.50 3.97 2.00
CA PRO A 27 -2.55 5.36 2.44
C PRO A 27 -1.98 6.31 1.38
N VAL A 28 -2.73 6.50 0.28
CA VAL A 28 -2.34 7.30 -0.90
C VAL A 28 -1.82 8.69 -0.53
N PRO A 29 -2.53 9.48 0.30
CA PRO A 29 -2.08 10.84 0.60
C PRO A 29 -0.81 10.89 1.44
N GLU A 30 -0.51 9.85 2.22
CA GLU A 30 0.64 9.82 3.11
C GLU A 30 1.93 9.61 2.33
N TYR A 31 2.01 8.52 1.54
CA TYR A 31 3.23 8.26 0.78
C TYR A 31 3.49 9.32 -0.30
N ILE A 32 2.45 9.99 -0.85
CA ILE A 32 2.64 11.11 -1.78
C ILE A 32 3.33 12.29 -1.10
N ARG A 33 2.96 12.62 0.14
CA ARG A 33 3.64 13.67 0.92
C ARG A 33 5.10 13.31 1.20
N LEU A 34 5.37 12.05 1.52
CA LEU A 34 6.73 11.56 1.72
C LEU A 34 7.57 11.64 0.43
N ILE A 35 7.00 11.29 -0.73
CA ILE A 35 7.64 11.46 -2.04
C ILE A 35 7.94 12.93 -2.31
N ALA A 36 6.99 13.84 -2.04
CA ALA A 36 7.21 15.28 -2.20
C ALA A 36 8.35 15.81 -1.31
N ALA A 37 8.52 15.23 -0.11
CA ALA A 37 9.63 15.51 0.79
C ALA A 37 10.93 14.75 0.44
N LYS A 38 10.98 14.06 -0.71
CA LYS A 38 12.10 13.19 -1.16
C LYS A 38 12.45 12.06 -0.18
N ARG A 39 11.51 11.69 0.70
CA ARG A 39 11.62 10.57 1.64
C ARG A 39 11.12 9.28 0.98
N TYR A 40 11.83 8.84 -0.07
CA TYR A 40 11.37 7.72 -0.92
C TYR A 40 11.31 6.39 -0.18
N THR A 41 12.28 6.10 0.69
CA THR A 41 12.28 4.87 1.50
C THR A 41 11.07 4.81 2.42
N ASP A 42 10.76 5.91 3.12
CA ASP A 42 9.59 5.97 4.00
C ASP A 42 8.29 5.84 3.19
N ALA A 43 8.18 6.53 2.05
CA ALA A 43 7.05 6.39 1.15
C ALA A 43 6.84 4.94 0.67
N TYR A 44 7.94 4.25 0.36
CA TYR A 44 7.91 2.84 -0.02
C TYR A 44 7.42 1.97 1.14
N MET A 45 7.94 2.19 2.36
CA MET A 45 7.57 1.40 3.53
C MET A 45 6.11 1.62 3.95
N VAL A 46 5.60 2.85 3.84
CA VAL A 46 4.18 3.17 4.06
C VAL A 46 3.28 2.39 3.10
N ASN A 47 3.63 2.35 1.80
CA ASN A 47 2.88 1.54 0.83
C ASN A 47 3.05 0.03 1.10
N TRP A 48 4.24 -0.39 1.54
CA TRP A 48 4.57 -1.79 1.84
C TRP A 48 3.71 -2.40 2.96
N GLN A 49 3.22 -1.58 3.89
CA GLN A 49 2.33 -2.05 4.97
C GLN A 49 1.03 -2.64 4.42
N SER A 50 0.42 -1.99 3.43
CA SER A 50 -0.85 -2.44 2.83
C SER A 50 -0.65 -3.36 1.62
N ASN A 51 0.52 -3.32 0.99
CA ASN A 51 0.81 -4.12 -0.18
C ASN A 51 2.27 -4.57 -0.20
N VAL A 52 2.53 -5.88 -0.17
CA VAL A 52 3.89 -6.43 -0.10
C VAL A 52 4.71 -6.26 -1.39
N PHE A 53 4.11 -5.80 -2.49
CA PHE A 53 4.77 -5.56 -3.78
C PHE A 53 4.59 -4.12 -4.33
N PRO A 54 4.99 -3.05 -3.59
CA PRO A 54 4.82 -1.67 -4.05
C PRO A 54 5.48 -1.39 -5.41
N GLY A 55 6.65 -1.99 -5.67
CA GLY A 55 7.41 -1.79 -6.91
C GLY A 55 6.78 -2.43 -8.14
N ILE A 56 6.11 -3.59 -7.97
CA ILE A 56 5.35 -4.25 -9.04
C ILE A 56 4.08 -3.44 -9.31
N LEU A 57 3.33 -3.07 -8.27
CA LEU A 57 2.13 -2.26 -8.44
C LEU A 57 2.41 -0.89 -9.07
N GLY A 58 3.57 -0.28 -8.82
CA GLY A 58 3.96 0.95 -9.50
C GLY A 58 4.09 0.82 -11.03
N ARG A 59 4.13 -0.41 -11.56
CA ARG A 59 4.31 -0.73 -12.98
C ARG A 59 3.06 -1.35 -13.61
N THR A 60 2.36 -2.23 -12.89
CA THR A 60 1.28 -3.06 -13.45
C THR A 60 -0.11 -2.77 -12.89
N CYS A 61 -0.26 -1.89 -11.90
CA CYS A 61 -1.57 -1.61 -11.29
C CYS A 61 -2.57 -1.04 -12.31
N ASP A 62 -3.82 -1.50 -12.24
CA ASP A 62 -4.97 -1.01 -13.04
C ASP A 62 -5.47 0.38 -12.63
N ARG A 63 -4.91 0.93 -11.55
CA ARG A 63 -5.10 2.32 -11.10
C ARG A 63 -6.55 2.72 -10.80
N PRO A 64 -7.37 1.91 -10.09
CA PRO A 64 -8.73 2.30 -9.73
C PRO A 64 -8.79 3.59 -8.89
N CYS A 65 -7.70 3.92 -8.20
CA CYS A 65 -7.54 5.13 -7.40
C CYS A 65 -7.40 6.43 -8.20
N GLU A 66 -6.96 6.38 -9.47
CA GLU A 66 -6.73 7.58 -10.28
C GLU A 66 -8.04 8.19 -10.80
N PRO A 67 -9.00 7.42 -11.37
CA PRO A 67 -10.32 7.94 -11.72
C PRO A 67 -11.12 8.49 -10.52
N ALA A 68 -10.92 7.91 -9.34
CA ALA A 68 -11.56 8.38 -8.10
C ALA A 68 -10.89 9.64 -7.50
N CYS A 69 -9.74 10.07 -8.02
CA CYS A 69 -8.96 11.14 -7.43
C CYS A 69 -9.70 12.47 -7.46
N ARG A 70 -9.91 13.07 -6.28
CA ARG A 70 -10.55 14.40 -6.15
C ARG A 70 -9.85 15.52 -6.92
N ARG A 71 -8.56 15.36 -7.26
CA ARG A 71 -7.82 16.35 -8.06
C ARG A 71 -8.46 16.55 -9.43
N GLY A 72 -9.05 15.51 -10.02
CA GLY A 72 -9.76 15.61 -11.30
C GLY A 72 -11.08 16.41 -11.23
N ARG A 73 -11.52 16.86 -10.04
CA ARG A 73 -12.68 17.76 -9.89
C ARG A 73 -12.31 19.23 -10.07
N VAL A 74 -11.02 19.56 -9.94
CA VAL A 74 -10.51 20.94 -9.99
C VAL A 74 -9.44 21.14 -11.06
N GLU A 75 -8.76 20.08 -11.48
CA GLU A 75 -7.79 20.07 -12.59
C GLU A 75 -8.26 19.13 -13.70
N GLU A 76 -7.68 19.25 -14.90
CA GLU A 76 -7.98 18.36 -16.04
C GLU A 76 -7.54 16.91 -15.84
N GLN A 77 -6.51 16.67 -15.01
CA GLN A 77 -5.90 15.34 -14.86
C GLN A 77 -5.82 14.91 -13.38
N PRO A 78 -6.10 13.63 -13.07
CA PRO A 78 -5.88 13.09 -11.73
C PRO A 78 -4.38 13.00 -11.43
N VAL A 79 -4.05 12.82 -10.14
CA VAL A 79 -2.68 12.53 -9.75
C VAL A 79 -2.26 11.17 -10.33
N ALA A 80 -1.08 11.10 -10.94
CA ALA A 80 -0.49 9.86 -11.46
C ALA A 80 0.03 8.95 -10.34
N ILE A 81 -0.87 8.48 -9.48
CA ILE A 81 -0.59 7.72 -8.25
C ILE A 81 0.25 6.47 -8.53
N CYS A 82 -0.06 5.71 -9.59
CA CYS A 82 0.70 4.51 -9.94
C CYS A 82 2.17 4.84 -10.25
N ARG A 83 2.43 5.93 -10.99
CA ARG A 83 3.78 6.36 -11.32
C ARG A 83 4.54 6.85 -10.08
N LEU A 84 3.86 7.50 -9.13
CA LEU A 84 4.47 7.90 -7.86
C LEU A 84 4.89 6.69 -7.02
N LYS A 85 4.09 5.59 -7.01
CA LYS A 85 4.51 4.33 -6.38
C LYS A 85 5.79 3.78 -7.01
N ARG A 86 5.90 3.85 -8.34
CA ARG A 86 7.14 3.47 -9.05
C ARG A 86 8.32 4.35 -8.62
N VAL A 87 8.15 5.67 -8.55
CA VAL A 87 9.20 6.58 -8.07
C VAL A 87 9.68 6.19 -6.68
N ALA A 88 8.77 5.95 -5.72
CA ALA A 88 9.16 5.50 -4.39
C ALA A 88 9.97 4.18 -4.42
N ALA A 89 9.58 3.23 -5.26
CA ALA A 89 10.29 1.96 -5.41
C ALA A 89 11.64 2.09 -6.12
N ASP A 90 11.76 2.98 -7.10
CA ASP A 90 12.98 3.15 -7.91
C ASP A 90 14.05 3.95 -7.15
N TYR A 91 13.65 4.84 -6.24
CA TYR A 91 14.56 5.72 -5.48
C TYR A 91 14.72 5.36 -3.99
N LYS A 92 14.07 4.31 -3.49
CA LYS A 92 14.28 3.85 -2.11
C LYS A 92 15.73 3.39 -1.91
N SER A 93 16.21 3.52 -0.67
CA SER A 93 17.43 2.85 -0.22
C SER A 93 17.22 1.34 -0.02
N ASP A 94 18.25 0.65 0.46
CA ASP A 94 18.06 -0.66 1.06
C ASP A 94 17.03 -0.58 2.21
N ILE A 95 16.22 -1.62 2.32
CA ILE A 95 15.14 -1.75 3.31
C ILE A 95 15.27 -3.04 4.12
N SER A 96 16.34 -3.82 3.91
CA SER A 96 16.48 -5.14 4.53
C SER A 96 16.41 -5.06 6.06
N SER A 97 16.93 -3.97 6.65
CA SER A 97 16.85 -3.67 8.09
C SER A 97 15.47 -3.20 8.57
N LEU A 98 14.58 -2.78 7.67
CA LEU A 98 13.24 -2.26 7.99
C LEU A 98 12.16 -3.35 7.87
N ILE A 99 12.48 -4.48 7.24
CA ILE A 99 11.56 -5.62 7.09
C ILE A 99 11.52 -6.40 8.43
N PRO A 100 10.34 -6.82 8.91
CA PRO A 100 10.23 -7.62 10.13
C PRO A 100 11.09 -8.89 10.07
N ALA A 101 11.86 -9.11 11.13
CA ALA A 101 12.66 -10.31 11.26
C ALA A 101 11.78 -11.53 11.51
N VAL A 102 12.13 -12.66 10.89
CA VAL A 102 11.51 -13.95 11.18
C VAL A 102 12.08 -14.48 12.49
N PRO A 103 11.24 -14.85 13.48
CA PRO A 103 11.72 -15.39 14.74
C PRO A 103 12.44 -16.73 14.53
N LYS A 104 13.56 -16.92 15.23
CA LYS A 104 14.34 -18.18 15.17
C LYS A 104 13.55 -19.37 15.71
N LYS A 105 12.76 -19.16 16.77
CA LYS A 105 11.86 -20.16 17.33
C LYS A 105 10.50 -20.03 16.64
N LYS A 106 10.09 -21.08 15.94
CA LYS A 106 8.77 -21.18 15.30
C LYS A 106 7.67 -21.47 16.32
N ASN A 107 6.43 -21.19 15.95
CA ASN A 107 5.24 -21.39 16.78
C ASN A 107 4.72 -22.84 16.74
N GLY A 108 5.32 -23.71 15.92
CA GLY A 108 4.97 -25.14 15.81
C GLY A 108 3.88 -25.44 14.78
N HIS A 109 3.38 -24.45 14.04
CA HIS A 109 2.38 -24.62 12.99
C HIS A 109 3.02 -24.55 11.60
N HIS A 110 2.67 -25.52 10.76
CA HIS A 110 3.14 -25.63 9.38
C HIS A 110 2.02 -25.32 8.39
N ILE A 111 2.31 -24.50 7.38
CA ILE A 111 1.37 -24.04 6.37
C ILE A 111 1.95 -24.26 4.98
N ALA A 112 1.26 -25.06 4.16
CA ALA A 112 1.62 -25.25 2.77
C ALA A 112 0.92 -24.22 1.88
N LEU A 113 1.68 -23.61 0.97
CA LEU A 113 1.17 -22.68 -0.03
C LEU A 113 1.32 -23.28 -1.43
N ILE A 114 0.22 -23.40 -2.17
CA ILE A 114 0.22 -23.96 -3.52
C ILE A 114 0.32 -22.82 -4.53
N GLY A 115 1.46 -22.73 -5.21
CA GLY A 115 1.76 -21.71 -6.23
C GLY A 115 2.60 -20.54 -5.71
N GLY A 116 3.55 -20.07 -6.52
CA GLY A 116 4.50 -18.99 -6.17
C GLY A 116 4.06 -17.59 -6.59
N GLY A 117 2.74 -17.35 -6.66
CA GLY A 117 2.19 -16.07 -7.12
C GLY A 117 2.11 -15.01 -6.00
N PRO A 118 1.69 -13.77 -6.34
CA PRO A 118 1.57 -12.68 -5.37
C PRO A 118 0.68 -13.01 -4.17
N ALA A 119 -0.39 -13.79 -4.36
CA ALA A 119 -1.28 -14.20 -3.28
C ALA A 119 -0.53 -15.03 -2.22
N SER A 120 0.09 -16.14 -2.63
CA SER A 120 0.85 -17.02 -1.73
C SER A 120 2.02 -16.30 -1.08
N LEU A 121 2.77 -15.50 -1.84
CA LEU A 121 3.91 -14.75 -1.29
C LEU A 121 3.49 -13.68 -0.27
N THR A 122 2.29 -13.09 -0.41
CA THR A 122 1.72 -12.19 0.59
C THR A 122 1.42 -12.95 1.88
N VAL A 123 0.77 -14.11 1.77
CA VAL A 123 0.47 -14.98 2.92
C VAL A 123 1.76 -15.42 3.63
N ALA A 124 2.77 -15.86 2.88
CA ALA A 124 4.07 -16.21 3.44
C ALA A 124 4.71 -15.04 4.21
N ARG A 125 4.74 -13.84 3.60
CA ARG A 125 5.29 -12.64 4.24
C ARG A 125 4.58 -12.33 5.55
N ASP A 126 3.26 -12.46 5.62
CA ASP A 126 2.48 -12.09 6.81
C ASP A 126 2.65 -13.10 7.95
N LEU A 127 2.73 -14.39 7.61
CA LEU A 127 2.80 -15.48 8.58
C LEU A 127 4.22 -15.74 9.10
N LEU A 128 5.26 -15.52 8.28
CA LEU A 128 6.64 -15.77 8.69
C LEU A 128 7.08 -14.96 9.93
N PRO A 129 6.82 -13.64 10.04
CA PRO A 129 7.11 -12.86 11.24
C PRO A 129 6.33 -13.31 12.48
N LEU A 130 5.17 -13.94 12.30
CA LEU A 130 4.37 -14.53 13.37
C LEU A 130 4.88 -15.93 13.81
N GLY A 131 5.95 -16.41 13.17
CA GLY A 131 6.64 -17.65 13.54
C GLY A 131 6.04 -18.92 12.96
N TYR A 132 5.16 -18.81 11.97
CA TYR A 132 4.72 -19.99 11.20
C TYR A 132 5.85 -20.52 10.33
N GLU A 133 5.73 -21.79 9.96
CA GLU A 133 6.62 -22.49 9.03
C GLU A 133 5.91 -22.85 7.73
#